data_AF-A0A822ADS1-F1
#
_entry.id   AF-A0A822ADS1-F1
#
_cell.length_a   1.000
_cell.length_b   1.000
_cell.length_c   1.000
_cell.angle_alpha   90.00
_cell.angle_beta   90.00
_cell.angle_gamma   90.00
#
_symmetry.space_group_name_H-M   'P 1'
#
loop_
_entity.id
_entity.type
_entity.pdbx_description
1 polymer ?
#
loop_
_entity_poly.entity_id
_entity_poly.type
_entity_poly.pdbx_seq_one_letter_code
_entity_poly.pdbx_strand_id
1 'polypeptide(L)'
;GFPTPVVYWYKERQQLQVPDAMGSGLIVRKIERLPDQSLLIRKVRLEDQGLYTCRAINDFGQDMKDLQLEIFDSIKVDIYPINRIYQLGFTAKLQCRATGYPLPRITWMRNNLPLVNTTRIKLQNDGSLIIHPYKREDAGIIYF
;
A
#
# COMPACT_ATOMS: atom_id res chain seq x y z
N GLY A 1 2.10 34.72 10.59
CA GLY A 1 2.34 35.57 11.77
C GLY A 1 3.35 36.64 11.43
N PHE A 2 3.39 37.73 12.20
CA PHE A 2 4.44 38.74 12.12
C PHE A 2 5.17 38.82 13.48
N PRO A 3 6.51 38.76 13.52
CA PRO A 3 7.43 38.45 12.42
C PRO A 3 7.13 37.07 11.79
N THR A 4 7.60 36.88 10.55
CA THR A 4 7.41 35.62 9.81
C THR A 4 7.94 34.46 10.63
N PRO A 5 7.13 33.43 10.93
CA PRO A 5 7.55 32.35 11.79
C PRO A 5 8.56 31.43 11.10
N VAL A 6 9.48 30.89 11.88
CA VAL A 6 10.37 29.80 11.46
C VAL A 6 9.62 28.47 11.64
N VAL A 7 9.72 27.60 10.64
CA VAL A 7 9.06 26.29 10.64
C VAL A 7 10.05 25.18 10.98
N TYR A 8 9.65 24.27 11.88
CA TYR A 8 10.38 23.06 12.21
C TYR A 8 9.49 21.85 11.94
N TRP A 9 10.11 20.78 11.43
CA TRP A 9 9.43 19.52 11.16
C TRP A 9 9.91 18.44 12.12
N TYR A 10 8.97 17.65 12.60
CA TYR A 10 9.23 16.49 13.45
C TYR A 10 8.60 15.26 12.81
N LYS A 11 9.26 14.10 12.96
CA LYS A 11 8.68 12.79 12.69
C LYS A 11 8.71 11.99 13.99
N GLU A 12 7.57 11.49 14.45
CA GLU A 12 7.47 10.73 15.70
C GLU A 12 8.13 11.44 16.89
N ARG A 13 7.89 12.76 17.01
CA ARG A 13 8.49 13.67 18.01
C ARG A 13 9.99 13.94 17.87
N GLN A 14 10.70 13.28 16.94
CA GLN A 14 12.08 13.58 16.64
C GLN A 14 12.18 14.71 15.63
N GLN A 15 12.94 15.77 15.96
CA GLN A 15 13.16 16.87 15.04
C GLN A 15 13.97 16.41 13.82
N LEU A 16 13.43 16.66 12.63
CA LEU A 16 14.10 16.35 11.38
C LEU A 16 15.16 17.41 11.07
N GLN A 17 16.32 16.95 10.61
CA GLN A 17 17.34 17.82 10.04
C GLN A 17 16.97 18.07 8.57
N VAL A 18 16.23 19.16 8.34
CA VAL A 18 15.69 19.53 7.03
C VAL A 18 16.50 20.70 6.47
N PRO A 19 17.47 20.44 5.59
CA PRO A 19 18.25 21.50 4.98
C PRO A 19 17.46 22.15 3.84
N ASP A 20 17.76 23.42 3.58
CA ASP A 20 17.07 24.17 2.54
C ASP A 20 17.44 23.62 1.15
N ALA A 21 16.48 23.68 0.22
CA ALA A 21 16.66 23.26 -1.17
C ALA A 21 17.69 24.12 -1.96
N MET A 22 18.28 25.14 -1.34
CA MET A 22 19.21 26.12 -1.94
C MET A 22 20.67 25.61 -2.08
N GLY A 23 20.87 24.31 -2.32
CA GLY A 23 22.18 23.71 -2.56
C GLY A 23 22.43 23.46 -4.05
N SER A 24 23.67 23.70 -4.53
CA SER A 24 24.12 23.30 -5.87
C SER A 24 23.71 21.85 -6.15
N GLY A 25 22.93 21.62 -7.21
CA GLY A 25 22.15 20.39 -7.47
C GLY A 25 22.92 19.09 -7.74
N LEU A 26 24.04 18.86 -7.05
CA LEU A 26 24.87 17.66 -7.15
C LEU A 26 24.52 16.59 -6.09
N ILE A 27 23.82 16.96 -5.01
CA ILE A 27 23.35 16.01 -3.97
C ILE A 27 21.82 16.13 -3.85
N VAL A 28 21.11 15.12 -4.36
CA VAL A 28 19.65 15.00 -4.16
C VAL A 28 19.41 14.47 -2.76
N ARG A 29 18.81 15.28 -1.88
CA ARG A 29 18.54 14.87 -0.51
C ARG A 29 17.19 14.15 -0.44
N LYS A 30 17.08 13.23 0.52
CA LYS A 30 15.83 12.50 0.78
C LYS A 30 14.73 13.46 1.27
N ILE A 31 15.11 14.42 2.13
CA ILE A 31 14.23 15.39 2.77
C ILE A 31 14.80 16.79 2.55
N GLU A 32 13.96 17.74 2.11
CA GLU A 32 14.33 19.12 1.77
C GLU A 32 13.25 20.10 2.22
N ARG A 33 13.64 21.31 2.60
CA ARG A 33 12.72 22.42 2.86
C ARG A 33 12.54 23.23 1.59
N LEU A 34 11.29 23.42 1.19
CA LEU A 34 10.91 24.27 0.05
C LEU A 34 10.80 25.75 0.46
N PRO A 35 10.81 26.70 -0.51
CA PRO A 35 10.73 28.14 -0.21
C PRO A 35 9.47 28.57 0.55
N ASP A 36 8.38 27.82 0.43
CA ASP A 36 7.12 28.01 1.13
C ASP A 36 7.08 27.34 2.52
N GLN A 37 8.24 26.87 3.01
CA GLN A 37 8.41 26.12 4.27
C GLN A 37 7.86 24.68 4.26
N SER A 38 7.36 24.20 3.12
CA SER A 38 6.88 22.82 2.98
C SER A 38 8.01 21.80 3.09
N LEU A 39 7.68 20.62 3.63
CA LEU A 39 8.57 19.47 3.68
C LEU A 39 8.44 18.64 2.40
N LEU A 40 9.52 18.55 1.62
CA LEU A 40 9.59 17.64 0.49
C LEU A 40 10.27 16.34 0.91
N ILE A 41 9.59 15.21 0.72
CA ILE A 41 10.17 13.85 0.89
C ILE A 41 10.24 13.19 -0.48
N ARG A 42 11.45 12.96 -0.99
CA ARG A 42 11.66 12.34 -2.32
C ARG A 42 11.64 10.82 -2.23
N LYS A 43 11.15 10.15 -3.28
CA LYS A 43 11.16 8.67 -3.41
C LYS A 43 10.66 7.99 -2.12
N VAL A 44 9.44 8.33 -1.71
CA VAL A 44 8.82 7.84 -0.47
C VAL A 44 8.86 6.31 -0.38
N ARG A 45 9.05 5.80 0.84
CA ARG A 45 9.13 4.37 1.18
C ARG A 45 8.28 4.11 2.42
N LEU A 46 7.92 2.85 2.66
CA LEU A 46 7.13 2.47 3.84
C LEU A 46 7.73 2.97 5.16
N GLU A 47 9.07 3.08 5.26
CA GLU A 47 9.76 3.62 6.43
C GLU A 47 9.51 5.12 6.68
N ASP A 48 9.07 5.89 5.68
CA ASP A 48 8.75 7.31 5.83
C ASP A 48 7.36 7.54 6.45
N GLN A 49 6.51 6.51 6.53
CA GLN A 49 5.21 6.58 7.20
C GLN A 49 5.37 7.00 8.66
N GLY A 50 4.37 7.70 9.19
CA GLY A 50 4.32 8.09 10.59
C GLY A 50 3.64 9.43 10.82
N LEU A 51 3.65 9.84 12.09
CA LEU A 51 3.13 11.14 12.51
C LEU A 51 4.19 12.23 12.27
N TYR A 52 3.83 13.21 11.45
CA TYR A 52 4.62 14.41 11.21
C TYR A 52 3.99 15.61 11.93
N THR A 53 4.82 16.42 12.58
CA THR A 53 4.38 17.67 13.22
C THR A 53 5.09 18.85 12.57
N CYS A 54 4.31 19.81 12.08
CA CYS A 54 4.80 21.12 11.68
C CYS A 54 4.66 22.07 12.87
N ARG A 55 5.77 22.64 13.32
CA ARG A 55 5.81 23.64 14.39
C ARG A 55 6.26 24.97 13.82
N ALA A 56 5.42 25.99 13.94
CA ALA A 56 5.73 27.36 13.55
C ALA A 56 5.97 28.21 14.80
N ILE A 57 7.06 28.97 14.85
CA ILE A 57 7.41 29.81 16.01
C ILE A 57 7.90 31.19 15.56
N ASN A 58 7.49 32.23 16.28
CA ASN A 58 8.04 33.58 16.19
C ASN A 58 8.20 34.18 17.61
N ASP A 59 8.65 35.43 17.68
CA ASP A 59 8.93 36.13 18.95
C ASP A 59 7.70 36.26 19.87
N PHE A 60 6.49 36.09 19.34
CA PHE A 60 5.23 36.30 20.05
C PHE A 60 4.44 35.02 20.29
N GLY A 61 4.95 33.86 19.87
CA GLY A 61 4.31 32.58 20.16
C GLY A 61 4.68 31.44 19.21
N GLN A 62 3.98 30.33 19.40
CA GLN A 62 4.13 29.14 18.57
C GLN A 62 2.79 28.45 18.36
N ASP A 63 2.67 27.73 17.25
CA ASP A 63 1.57 26.79 16.99
C ASP A 63 2.12 25.51 16.36
N MET A 64 1.40 24.40 16.53
CA MET A 64 1.79 23.09 16.00
C MET A 64 0.58 22.38 15.39
N LYS A 65 0.82 21.69 14.27
CA LYS A 65 -0.17 20.81 13.64
C LYS A 65 0.44 19.47 13.26
N ASP A 66 -0.33 18.44 13.56
CA ASP A 66 0.00 17.05 13.29
C ASP A 66 -0.65 16.57 11.99
N LEU A 67 0.06 15.69 11.27
CA LEU A 67 -0.35 15.03 10.04
C LEU A 67 0.11 13.56 10.11
N GLN A 68 -0.79 12.62 9.84
CA GLN A 68 -0.40 11.23 9.63
C GLN A 68 -0.06 11.02 8.15
N LEU A 69 1.19 10.66 7.84
CA LEU A 69 1.60 10.27 6.49
C LEU A 69 1.45 8.76 6.34
N GLU A 70 0.61 8.30 5.42
CA GLU A 70 0.44 6.90 5.05
C GLU A 70 1.02 6.64 3.67
N ILE A 71 1.74 5.52 3.51
CA ILE A 71 2.38 5.14 2.25
C ILE A 71 1.92 3.76 1.84
N PHE A 72 1.51 3.65 0.58
CA PHE A 72 0.98 2.44 -0.02
C PHE A 72 1.97 1.91 -1.05
N ASP A 73 2.07 0.59 -1.15
CA ASP A 73 2.80 -0.06 -2.23
C ASP A 73 1.82 -0.57 -3.29
N SER A 74 2.25 -0.51 -4.55
CA SER A 74 1.49 -0.97 -5.70
C SER A 74 1.10 -2.45 -5.58
N ILE A 75 -0.12 -2.77 -6.02
CA ILE A 75 -0.59 -4.15 -6.06
C ILE A 75 0.01 -4.85 -7.28
N LYS A 76 0.61 -6.03 -7.06
CA LYS A 76 1.03 -6.94 -8.14
C LYS A 76 0.36 -8.29 -7.94
N VAL A 77 -0.02 -8.92 -9.04
CA VAL A 77 -0.86 -10.12 -9.03
C VAL A 77 -0.30 -11.15 -9.98
N ASP A 78 -0.18 -12.38 -9.49
CA ASP A 78 0.15 -13.56 -10.27
C ASP A 78 -0.91 -14.65 -10.07
N ILE A 79 -1.37 -15.27 -11.17
CA ILE A 79 -2.32 -16.37 -11.15
C ILE A 79 -1.73 -17.62 -11.83
N TYR A 80 -1.96 -18.78 -11.23
CA TYR A 80 -1.49 -20.07 -11.75
C TYR A 80 -2.41 -21.25 -11.36
N PRO A 81 -2.60 -22.26 -12.22
CA PRO A 81 -2.25 -22.29 -13.62
C PRO A 81 -3.18 -21.44 -14.48
N ILE A 82 -2.66 -20.89 -15.58
CA ILE A 82 -3.44 -20.17 -16.59
C ILE A 82 -3.98 -21.18 -17.62
N ASN A 83 -5.25 -21.05 -18.02
CA ASN A 83 -5.88 -21.85 -19.08
C ASN A 83 -5.76 -23.37 -18.87
N ARG A 84 -5.96 -23.86 -17.64
CA ARG A 84 -5.86 -25.29 -17.31
C ARG A 84 -7.19 -26.01 -17.54
N ILE A 85 -7.11 -27.22 -18.11
CA ILE A 85 -8.23 -28.16 -18.21
C ILE A 85 -8.16 -29.13 -17.03
N TYR A 86 -9.31 -29.37 -16.39
CA TYR A 86 -9.45 -30.32 -15.28
C TYR A 86 -10.34 -31.50 -15.67
N GLN A 87 -9.98 -32.68 -15.20
CA GLN A 87 -10.76 -33.90 -15.39
C GLN A 87 -11.91 -33.97 -14.39
N LEU A 88 -13.08 -34.42 -14.85
CA LEU A 88 -14.24 -34.65 -13.98
C LEU A 88 -13.92 -35.65 -12.87
N GLY A 89 -14.37 -35.37 -11.65
CA GLY A 89 -14.10 -36.20 -10.47
C GLY A 89 -12.80 -35.87 -9.75
N PHE A 90 -11.85 -35.20 -10.41
CA PHE A 90 -10.54 -34.87 -9.83
C PHE A 90 -10.55 -33.51 -9.13
N THR A 91 -9.45 -33.19 -8.46
CA THR A 91 -9.28 -31.89 -7.79
C THR A 91 -8.79 -30.84 -8.77
N ALA A 92 -9.49 -29.70 -8.82
CA ALA A 92 -8.98 -28.48 -9.42
C ALA A 92 -8.38 -27.57 -8.35
N LYS A 93 -7.14 -27.10 -8.58
CA LYS A 93 -6.48 -26.10 -7.73
C LYS A 93 -6.03 -24.93 -8.61
N LEU A 94 -6.49 -23.73 -8.26
CA LEU A 94 -6.03 -22.45 -8.78
C LEU A 94 -5.38 -21.67 -7.63
N GLN A 95 -4.36 -20.89 -7.95
CA GLN A 95 -3.59 -20.10 -7.02
C GLN A 95 -3.57 -18.65 -7.52
N CYS A 96 -3.97 -17.72 -6.65
CA CYS A 96 -3.74 -16.30 -6.85
C CYS A 96 -2.73 -15.85 -5.78
N ARG A 97 -1.72 -15.09 -6.18
CA ARG A 97 -0.78 -14.43 -5.28
C ARG A 97 -0.87 -12.94 -5.54
N ALA A 98 -1.17 -12.18 -4.51
CA ALA A 98 -1.17 -10.73 -4.56
C ALA A 98 -0.12 -10.17 -3.58
N THR A 99 0.66 -9.21 -4.03
CA THR A 99 1.58 -8.42 -3.19
C THR A 99 1.16 -6.95 -3.22
N GLY A 100 1.62 -6.18 -2.24
CA GLY A 100 1.26 -4.78 -2.06
C GLY A 100 1.13 -4.45 -0.57
N TYR A 101 0.99 -3.17 -0.25
CA TYR A 101 0.77 -2.71 1.13
C TYR A 101 -0.38 -1.69 1.18
N PRO A 102 -1.38 -1.89 2.06
CA PRO A 102 -1.62 -3.08 2.87
C PRO A 102 -1.78 -4.36 2.03
N LEU A 103 -1.58 -5.53 2.66
CA LEU A 103 -1.68 -6.81 1.98
C LEU A 103 -3.06 -6.97 1.33
N PRO A 104 -3.16 -7.20 0.01
CA PRO A 104 -4.45 -7.29 -0.67
C PRO A 104 -5.26 -8.51 -0.23
N ARG A 105 -6.58 -8.36 -0.20
CA ARG A 105 -7.51 -9.46 0.02
C ARG A 105 -7.90 -10.09 -1.32
N ILE A 106 -7.78 -11.40 -1.45
CA ILE A 106 -8.13 -12.17 -2.65
C ILE A 106 -9.58 -12.67 -2.55
N THR A 107 -10.38 -12.52 -3.61
CA THR A 107 -11.77 -13.00 -3.65
C THR A 107 -12.09 -13.67 -4.97
N TRP A 108 -12.13 -15.00 -4.99
CA TRP A 108 -12.48 -15.75 -6.20
C TRP A 108 -13.93 -15.53 -6.63
N MET A 109 -14.13 -15.32 -7.93
CA MET A 109 -15.41 -15.05 -8.57
C MET A 109 -15.62 -16.03 -9.72
N ARG A 110 -16.85 -16.51 -9.91
CA ARG A 110 -17.25 -17.30 -11.09
C ARG A 110 -18.53 -16.72 -11.65
N ASN A 111 -18.57 -16.42 -12.95
CA ASN A 111 -19.71 -15.78 -13.60
C ASN A 111 -20.18 -14.50 -12.87
N ASN A 112 -19.22 -13.65 -12.47
CA ASN A 112 -19.44 -12.41 -11.71
C ASN A 112 -20.08 -12.60 -10.32
N LEU A 113 -20.08 -13.81 -9.76
CA LEU A 113 -20.55 -14.09 -8.41
C LEU A 113 -19.40 -14.56 -7.52
N PRO A 114 -19.31 -14.07 -6.26
CA PRO A 114 -18.27 -14.50 -5.33
C PRO A 114 -18.44 -15.97 -5.00
N LEU A 115 -17.36 -16.71 -5.13
CA LEU A 115 -17.28 -18.06 -4.60
C LEU A 115 -17.18 -17.99 -3.07
N VAL A 116 -17.83 -18.92 -2.41
CA VAL A 116 -17.80 -19.07 -0.95
C VAL A 116 -17.34 -20.47 -0.58
N ASN A 117 -16.83 -20.60 0.65
CA ASN A 117 -16.47 -21.90 1.18
C ASN A 117 -17.70 -22.82 1.26
N THR A 118 -17.59 -24.02 0.71
CA THR A 118 -18.60 -25.08 0.76
C THR A 118 -17.95 -26.42 1.08
N THR A 119 -18.69 -27.52 0.95
CA THR A 119 -18.12 -28.88 1.04
C THR A 119 -17.17 -29.16 -0.11
N ARG A 120 -17.49 -28.74 -1.35
CA ARG A 120 -16.65 -28.95 -2.55
C ARG A 120 -15.64 -27.84 -2.83
N ILE A 121 -15.96 -26.60 -2.46
CA ILE A 121 -15.15 -25.42 -2.76
C ILE A 121 -14.43 -24.98 -1.48
N LYS A 122 -13.11 -24.90 -1.54
CA LYS A 122 -12.26 -24.40 -0.45
C LYS A 122 -11.42 -23.22 -0.93
N LEU A 123 -11.59 -22.09 -0.25
CA LEU A 123 -10.80 -20.87 -0.36
C LEU A 123 -9.80 -20.88 0.79
N GLN A 124 -8.51 -20.84 0.47
CA GLN A 124 -7.44 -20.89 1.45
C GLN A 124 -6.83 -19.50 1.68
N ASN A 125 -6.24 -19.31 2.86
CA ASN A 125 -5.58 -18.06 3.25
C ASN A 125 -4.37 -17.73 2.36
N ASP A 126 -3.77 -18.73 1.72
CA ASP A 126 -2.67 -18.53 0.78
C ASP A 126 -3.15 -18.00 -0.59
N GLY A 127 -4.45 -17.82 -0.80
CA GLY A 127 -5.05 -17.41 -2.08
C GLY A 127 -5.45 -18.57 -2.99
N SER A 128 -5.35 -19.82 -2.54
CA SER A 128 -5.78 -20.99 -3.32
C SER A 128 -7.31 -21.11 -3.38
N LEU A 129 -7.82 -21.41 -4.57
CA LEU A 129 -9.15 -21.97 -4.79
C LEU A 129 -9.02 -23.46 -5.12
N ILE A 130 -9.65 -24.29 -4.31
CA ILE A 130 -9.70 -25.75 -4.51
C ILE A 130 -11.15 -26.16 -4.75
N ILE A 131 -11.39 -26.93 -5.81
CA ILE A 131 -12.70 -27.50 -6.15
C ILE A 131 -12.55 -29.02 -6.26
N HIS A 132 -13.26 -29.77 -5.42
CA HIS A 132 -13.24 -31.23 -5.45
C HIS A 132 -14.59 -31.85 -5.03
N PRO A 133 -15.09 -32.88 -5.74
CA PRO A 133 -14.66 -33.32 -7.08
C PRO A 133 -15.05 -32.28 -8.13
N TYR A 134 -14.24 -32.06 -9.15
CA TYR A 134 -14.55 -31.14 -10.25
C TYR A 134 -15.72 -31.65 -11.10
N LYS A 135 -16.69 -30.78 -11.38
CA LYS A 135 -17.91 -31.11 -12.14
C LYS A 135 -18.04 -30.25 -13.40
N ARG A 136 -18.90 -30.66 -14.33
CA ARG A 136 -19.18 -29.90 -15.57
C ARG A 136 -19.72 -28.49 -15.27
N GLU A 137 -20.51 -28.34 -14.22
CA GLU A 137 -21.04 -27.04 -13.74
C GLU A 137 -19.94 -26.08 -13.24
N ASP A 138 -18.73 -26.58 -12.98
CA ASP A 138 -17.60 -25.77 -12.52
C ASP A 138 -16.79 -25.16 -13.67
N ALA A 139 -17.07 -25.56 -14.92
CA ALA A 139 -16.44 -25.00 -16.10
C ALA A 139 -16.91 -23.55 -16.32
N GLY A 140 -15.96 -22.70 -16.73
CA GLY A 140 -16.22 -21.29 -16.99
C GLY A 140 -14.98 -20.44 -16.70
N ILE A 141 -15.14 -19.13 -16.86
CA ILE A 141 -14.10 -18.17 -16.50
C ILE A 141 -14.18 -17.91 -15.00
N ILE A 142 -13.06 -18.09 -14.33
CA ILE A 142 -12.89 -17.80 -12.92
C ILE A 142 -12.03 -16.52 -12.83
N TYR A 143 -12.56 -15.52 -12.14
CA TYR A 143 -11.87 -14.27 -11.81
C TYR A 143 -11.52 -14.26 -10.31
N PHE A 144 -10.76 -13.26 -9.84
CA PHE A 144 -10.35 -13.14 -8.44
C PHE A 144 -10.24 -11.68 -7.99
#